data_AF-A0AAU0KBJ0-F1
#
_entry.id   AF-A0AAU0KBJ0-F1
#
_cell.length_a   1.000
_cell.length_b   1.000
_cell.length_c   1.000
_cell.angle_alpha   90.00
_cell.angle_beta   90.00
_cell.angle_gamma   90.00
#
_symmetry.space_group_name_H-M   'P 1'
#
loop_
_entity.id
_entity.type
_entity.pdbx_description
1 polymer ?
#
loop_
_entity_poly.entity_id
_entity_poly.type
_entity_poly.pdbx_seq_one_letter_code
_entity_poly.pdbx_strand_id
1 'polypeptide(L)'
;MSKKFLSVLLLLIGITCEAALGCTVFGVGKNVSATGHAMVSHSCDSMSDTFQLHLIPAASHEAGAERFLLKEGKGCDAGADPGVIGKIPEVPQTNQYLTSRYSFSTTRDWPWANRP
;
A
#
# COMPACT_ATOMS: atom_id res chain seq x y z
N MET A 1 5.83 7.55 45.76
CA MET A 1 6.22 7.86 44.37
C MET A 1 6.33 9.37 44.23
N SER A 2 7.47 9.92 43.80
CA SER A 2 7.63 11.39 43.74
C SER A 2 6.80 11.98 42.60
N LYS A 3 6.30 13.21 42.76
CA LYS A 3 5.53 13.92 41.71
C LYS A 3 6.30 13.98 40.38
N LYS A 4 7.64 14.07 40.45
CA LYS A 4 8.54 14.05 39.30
C LYS A 4 8.53 12.69 38.59
N PHE A 5 8.52 11.60 39.36
CA PHE A 5 8.47 10.24 38.82
C PHE A 5 7.14 9.96 38.11
N LEU A 6 6.03 10.43 38.69
CA LEU A 6 4.70 10.30 38.09
C LEU A 6 4.58 11.11 36.79
N SER A 7 5.12 12.34 36.74
CA SER A 7 5.15 13.13 35.50
C SER A 7 5.97 12.50 34.39
N VAL A 8 7.15 11.95 34.71
CA VAL A 8 8.00 11.26 33.71
C VAL A 8 7.31 10.01 33.18
N LEU A 9 6.66 9.23 34.05
CA LEU A 9 5.90 8.05 33.64
C LEU A 9 4.74 8.39 32.70
N LEU A 10 3.96 9.43 33.02
CA LEU A 10 2.87 9.89 32.17
C LEU A 10 3.35 10.39 30.79
N LEU A 11 4.48 11.09 30.76
CA LEU A 11 5.09 11.54 29.50
C LEU A 11 5.52 10.35 28.63
N LEU A 12 6.16 9.35 29.22
CA LEU A 12 6.58 8.13 28.51
C LEU A 12 5.39 7.35 27.97
N ILE A 13 4.32 7.20 28.76
CA ILE A 13 3.08 6.54 28.32
C ILE A 13 2.44 7.30 27.16
N GLY A 14 2.37 8.64 27.25
CA GLY A 14 1.84 9.49 26.18
C GLY A 14 2.59 9.31 24.86
N ILE A 15 3.92 9.26 24.88
CA ILE A 15 4.75 9.04 23.69
C ILE A 15 4.51 7.65 23.09
N THR A 16 4.32 6.60 23.90
CA THR A 16 4.06 5.26 23.39
C THR A 16 2.67 5.06 22.79
N CYS A 17 1.68 5.88 23.18
CA CYS A 17 0.32 5.78 22.64
C CYS A 17 0.21 6.23 21.18
N GLU A 18 1.11 7.09 20.68
CA GLU A 18 1.09 7.49 19.25
C GLU A 18 1.39 6.31 18.31
N ALA A 19 2.17 5.33 18.77
CA ALA A 19 2.44 4.11 18.01
C ALA A 19 1.20 3.23 17.79
N ALA A 20 0.11 3.46 18.55
CA ALA A 20 -1.15 2.74 18.41
C ALA A 20 -2.13 3.40 17.41
N LEU A 21 -1.82 4.59 16.88
CA LEU A 21 -2.68 5.36 15.97
C LEU A 21 -2.20 5.32 14.52
N GLY A 22 -1.71 4.16 14.07
CA GLY A 22 -1.13 4.03 12.74
C GLY A 22 -1.32 2.64 12.15
N CYS A 23 -1.35 2.61 10.82
CA CYS A 23 -1.43 1.37 10.06
C CYS A 23 -0.39 0.34 10.52
N THR A 24 -0.79 -0.92 10.61
CA THR A 24 0.09 -2.02 11.01
C THR A 24 0.32 -2.96 9.83
N VAL A 25 1.58 -3.24 9.51
CA VAL A 25 1.97 -4.23 8.49
C VAL A 25 2.40 -5.52 9.17
N PHE A 26 1.95 -6.66 8.66
CA PHE A 26 2.42 -7.98 9.08
C PHE A 26 2.87 -8.82 7.90
N GLY A 27 4.06 -9.40 8.01
CA GLY A 27 4.64 -10.30 7.01
C GLY A 27 4.85 -11.70 7.59
N VAL A 28 4.41 -12.71 6.85
CA VAL A 28 4.61 -14.12 7.17
C VAL A 28 5.46 -14.75 6.08
N GLY A 29 6.66 -15.21 6.44
CA GLY A 29 7.52 -15.95 5.54
C GLY A 29 6.95 -17.32 5.18
N LYS A 30 7.22 -17.81 3.98
CA LYS A 30 6.72 -19.11 3.49
C LYS A 30 7.07 -20.30 4.40
N ASN A 31 8.21 -20.25 5.09
CA ASN A 31 8.68 -21.34 5.96
C ASN A 31 8.00 -21.34 7.34
N VAL A 32 7.28 -20.27 7.69
CA VAL A 32 6.60 -20.13 8.98
C VAL A 32 5.07 -20.11 8.83
N SER A 33 4.56 -20.03 7.60
CA SER A 33 3.12 -20.16 7.34
C SER A 33 2.66 -21.61 7.37
N ALA A 34 1.43 -21.84 7.79
CA ALA A 34 0.83 -23.19 7.86
C ALA A 34 0.69 -23.85 6.47
N THR A 35 0.63 -23.06 5.39
CA THR A 35 0.37 -23.52 4.03
C THR A 35 1.58 -23.40 3.09
N GLY A 36 2.73 -22.93 3.58
CA GLY A 36 3.92 -22.77 2.74
C GLY A 36 3.89 -21.57 1.80
N HIS A 37 2.92 -20.66 1.95
CA HIS A 37 2.83 -19.41 1.17
C HIS A 37 3.35 -18.21 1.96
N ALA A 38 4.02 -17.28 1.27
CA ALA A 38 4.33 -15.98 1.86
C ALA A 38 3.05 -15.12 1.90
N MET A 39 2.87 -14.36 2.97
CA MET A 39 1.72 -13.45 3.12
C MET A 39 2.22 -12.09 3.61
N VAL A 40 1.65 -11.03 3.07
CA VAL A 40 1.84 -9.66 3.57
C VAL A 40 0.45 -9.07 3.75
N SER A 41 0.21 -8.45 4.90
CA SER A 41 -1.07 -7.83 5.25
C SER A 41 -0.84 -6.45 5.87
N HIS A 42 -1.86 -5.60 5.82
CA HIS A 42 -1.83 -4.23 6.31
C HIS A 42 -3.20 -3.85 6.90
N SER A 43 -3.26 -3.40 8.16
CA SER A 43 -4.42 -2.68 8.69
C SER A 43 -4.38 -1.24 8.23
N CYS A 44 -5.51 -0.73 7.74
CA CYS A 44 -5.65 0.66 7.35
C CYS A 44 -6.50 1.38 8.39
N ASP A 45 -5.86 2.17 9.25
CA ASP A 45 -6.51 2.87 10.37
C ASP A 45 -6.88 4.33 10.00
N SER A 46 -6.76 4.66 8.72
CA SER A 46 -7.22 5.93 8.18
C SER A 46 -8.74 6.01 8.13
N MET A 47 -9.28 7.16 8.53
CA MET A 47 -10.71 7.46 8.44
C MET A 47 -11.12 8.01 7.06
N SER A 48 -10.19 8.18 6.12
CA SER A 48 -10.43 8.84 4.82
C SER A 48 -10.02 8.03 3.60
N ASP A 49 -9.45 6.83 3.80
CA ASP A 49 -9.03 5.95 2.71
C ASP A 49 -10.21 5.20 2.09
N THR A 50 -10.08 4.85 0.81
CA THR A 50 -11.06 4.05 0.08
C THR A 50 -10.64 2.59 0.05
N PHE A 51 -11.60 1.68 0.23
CA PHE A 51 -11.39 0.23 0.19
C PHE A 51 -11.61 -0.39 -1.20
N GLN A 52 -11.70 0.45 -2.23
CA GLN A 52 -11.93 -0.04 -3.58
C GLN A 52 -10.70 -0.80 -4.10
N LEU A 53 -10.99 -1.86 -4.84
CA LEU A 53 -10.01 -2.68 -5.53
C LEU A 53 -10.17 -2.47 -7.02
N HIS A 54 -9.06 -2.21 -7.72
CA HIS A 54 -9.04 -1.99 -9.16
C HIS A 54 -8.11 -2.99 -9.81
N LEU A 55 -8.64 -3.71 -10.80
CA LEU A 55 -7.82 -4.53 -11.68
C LEU A 55 -7.34 -3.65 -12.85
N ILE A 56 -6.06 -3.34 -12.86
CA ILE A 56 -5.43 -2.58 -13.94
C ILE A 56 -4.92 -3.55 -15.00
N PRO A 57 -5.39 -3.47 -16.25
CA PRO A 57 -4.96 -4.38 -17.31
C PRO A 57 -3.47 -4.17 -17.64
N ALA A 58 -2.86 -5.21 -18.21
CA ALA A 58 -1.54 -5.10 -18.83
C ALA A 58 -1.61 -4.10 -20.00
N ALA A 59 -0.56 -3.30 -20.18
CA ALA A 59 -0.52 -2.30 -21.23
C ALA A 59 0.85 -2.25 -21.92
N SER A 60 0.81 -1.91 -23.21
CA SER A 60 1.97 -1.51 -23.99
C SER A 60 2.08 0.00 -24.01
N HIS A 61 3.30 0.53 -23.95
CA HIS A 61 3.55 1.97 -23.92
C HIS A 61 4.52 2.37 -25.03
N GLU A 62 4.22 3.50 -25.69
CA GLU A 62 5.08 4.11 -26.69
C GLU A 62 6.41 4.58 -26.09
N ALA A 63 7.46 4.67 -26.93
CA ALA A 63 8.75 5.19 -26.49
C ALA A 63 8.63 6.65 -26.01
N GLY A 64 9.09 6.91 -24.79
CA GLY A 64 9.00 8.24 -24.17
C GLY A 64 7.66 8.53 -23.48
N ALA A 65 6.75 7.55 -23.39
CA ALA A 65 5.54 7.69 -22.59
C ALA A 65 5.86 7.93 -21.11
N GLU A 66 5.02 8.72 -20.44
CA GLU A 66 5.14 9.05 -19.02
C GLU A 66 3.82 8.72 -18.29
N ARG A 67 3.91 8.29 -17.03
CA ARG A 67 2.76 8.22 -16.13
C ARG A 67 2.79 9.29 -15.07
N PHE A 68 1.61 9.78 -14.72
CA PHE A 68 1.43 10.71 -13.61
C PHE A 68 1.57 10.00 -12.26
N LEU A 69 2.25 10.64 -11.33
CA LEU A 69 2.23 10.31 -9.91
C LEU A 69 1.11 11.10 -9.24
N LEU A 70 0.15 10.42 -8.63
CA LEU A 70 -0.99 11.05 -7.98
C LEU A 70 -0.78 11.07 -6.45
N LYS A 71 -1.02 12.24 -5.83
CA LYS A 71 -1.09 12.40 -4.39
C LYS A 71 -2.25 11.58 -3.84
N GLU A 72 -2.02 10.85 -2.75
CA GLU A 72 -3.04 10.03 -2.07
C GLU A 72 -3.63 8.88 -2.90
N GLY A 73 -3.05 8.51 -4.05
CA GLY A 73 -3.52 7.33 -4.80
C GLY A 73 -5.02 7.31 -5.13
N LYS A 74 -5.67 8.48 -5.25
CA LYS A 74 -7.11 8.66 -5.61
C LYS A 74 -7.42 8.25 -7.07
N GLY A 75 -6.69 7.29 -7.61
CA GLY A 75 -6.60 6.98 -9.03
C GLY A 75 -7.54 5.87 -9.48
N CYS A 76 -8.82 5.98 -9.14
CA CYS A 76 -9.85 5.16 -9.75
C CYS A 76 -11.09 5.92 -10.21
N ASP A 77 -11.36 7.08 -9.62
CA ASP A 77 -12.30 8.04 -10.18
C ASP A 77 -11.50 9.24 -10.65
N ALA A 78 -11.31 9.36 -11.97
CA ALA A 78 -10.88 10.61 -12.61
C ALA A 78 -11.99 11.67 -12.44
N GLY A 79 -12.19 12.13 -11.20
CA GLY A 79 -12.91 13.34 -10.84
C GLY A 79 -11.95 14.53 -10.75
N ALA A 80 -12.52 15.74 -10.73
CA ALA A 80 -11.94 17.03 -11.13
C ALA A 80 -10.76 17.61 -10.32
N ASP A 81 -9.91 16.81 -9.69
CA ASP A 81 -8.66 17.28 -9.09
C ASP A 81 -7.56 16.22 -9.20
N PRO A 82 -6.83 16.16 -10.33
CA PRO A 82 -5.73 15.23 -10.48
C PRO A 82 -4.58 15.83 -9.69
N GLY A 83 -4.48 15.50 -8.40
CA GLY A 83 -3.38 15.89 -7.52
C GLY A 83 -2.04 15.32 -8.00
N VAL A 84 -1.61 15.64 -9.21
CA VAL A 84 -0.39 15.19 -9.86
C VAL A 84 0.78 15.86 -9.13
N ILE A 85 1.63 15.03 -8.56
CA ILE A 85 2.84 15.46 -7.83
C ILE A 85 4.12 15.24 -8.64
N GLY A 86 4.00 14.59 -9.80
CA GLY A 86 5.13 14.37 -10.68
C GLY A 86 4.80 13.43 -11.83
N LYS A 87 5.83 13.10 -12.59
CA LYS A 87 5.77 12.13 -13.68
C LYS A 87 6.98 11.21 -13.62
N ILE A 88 6.80 9.97 -14.08
CA ILE A 88 7.90 9.03 -14.28
C ILE A 88 7.76 8.39 -15.67
N PRO A 89 8.88 8.02 -16.32
CA PRO A 89 8.84 7.28 -17.58
C PRO A 89 8.10 5.94 -17.42
N GLU A 90 7.29 5.58 -18.41
CA GLU A 90 6.69 4.26 -18.49
C GLU A 90 7.68 3.25 -19.07
N VAL A 91 7.56 2.00 -18.62
CA VAL A 91 8.26 0.87 -19.24
C VAL A 91 7.51 0.43 -20.51
N PRO A 92 8.17 -0.20 -21.50
CA PRO A 92 7.51 -0.58 -22.76
C PRO A 92 6.28 -1.49 -22.57
N GLN A 93 6.27 -2.33 -21.53
CA GLN A 93 5.18 -3.24 -21.21
C GLN A 93 4.98 -3.34 -19.69
N THR A 94 3.73 -3.28 -19.25
CA THR A 94 3.33 -3.50 -17.85
C THR A 94 2.52 -4.79 -17.73
N ASN A 95 2.67 -5.51 -16.62
CA ASN A 95 1.82 -6.67 -16.32
C ASN A 95 0.47 -6.18 -15.79
N GLN A 96 -0.56 -7.01 -15.89
CA GLN A 96 -1.81 -6.77 -15.18
C GLN A 96 -1.55 -6.83 -13.66
N TYR A 97 -2.22 -5.97 -12.90
CA TYR A 97 -2.11 -5.94 -11.45
C TYR A 97 -3.40 -5.49 -10.77
N LEU A 98 -3.64 -6.03 -9.58
CA LEU A 98 -4.64 -5.55 -8.64
C LEU A 98 -4.01 -4.43 -7.82
N THR A 99 -4.72 -3.32 -7.71
CA THR A 99 -4.32 -2.18 -6.87
C THR A 99 -5.44 -1.76 -5.94
N SER A 100 -5.05 -1.35 -4.75
CA SER A 100 -5.85 -0.54 -3.83
C SER A 100 -4.97 0.61 -3.33
N ARG A 101 -5.41 1.35 -2.32
CA ARG A 101 -4.57 2.36 -1.65
C ARG A 101 -3.31 1.73 -1.03
N TYR A 102 -3.41 0.54 -0.43
CA TYR A 102 -2.32 -0.07 0.35
C TYR A 102 -2.10 -1.57 0.08
N SER A 103 -2.53 -2.10 -1.06
CA SER A 103 -2.27 -3.50 -1.41
C SER A 103 -2.10 -3.68 -2.90
N PHE A 104 -1.15 -4.51 -3.28
CA PHE A 104 -0.79 -4.75 -4.67
C PHE A 104 -0.43 -6.23 -4.88
N SER A 105 -0.91 -6.78 -5.98
CA SER A 105 -0.53 -8.10 -6.49
C SER A 105 -0.50 -8.02 -8.00
N THR A 106 0.53 -8.55 -8.64
CA THR A 106 0.62 -8.62 -10.11
C THR A 106 0.43 -10.04 -10.60
N THR A 107 0.08 -10.22 -11.88
CA THR A 107 0.01 -11.54 -12.52
C THR A 107 1.33 -12.28 -12.48
N ARG A 108 2.49 -11.59 -12.37
CA ARG A 108 3.79 -12.25 -12.19
C ARG A 108 3.83 -13.15 -10.94
N ASP A 109 3.15 -12.73 -9.88
CA ASP A 109 3.15 -13.42 -8.59
C ASP A 109 2.00 -14.43 -8.47
N TRP A 110 1.15 -14.52 -9.51
CA TRP A 110 0.04 -15.46 -9.57
C TRP A 110 0.47 -16.74 -10.30
N PRO A 111 0.70 -17.86 -9.58
CA PRO A 111 1.20 -19.10 -10.19
C PRO A 111 0.25 -19.70 -11.23
N TRP A 112 -1.00 -19.22 -11.31
CA TRP A 112 -1.98 -19.67 -12.29
C TRP A 112 -2.15 -18.72 -13.50
N ALA A 113 -1.49 -17.55 -13.53
CA ALA A 113 -1.70 -16.53 -14.56
C ALA A 113 -1.00 -16.87 -15.87
N ASN A 114 -0.07 -17.84 -15.82
CA ASN A 114 0.65 -18.37 -16.98
C ASN A 114 0.16 -19.76 -17.39
N ARG A 115 -1.03 -20.22 -16.93
CA ARG A 115 -1.61 -21.44 -17.51
C ARG A 115 -2.36 -21.06 -18.79
N PRO A 116 -2.05 -21.70 -19.94
CA PRO A 116 -2.76 -21.48 -21.19
C PRO A 116 -4.24 -21.87 -21.09
#